data_AF-A0A9N9Z2I8-F1
#
_entry.id   AF-A0A9N9Z2I8-F1
#
_cell.length_a   1.000
_cell.length_b   1.000
_cell.length_c   1.000
_cell.angle_alpha   90.00
_cell.angle_beta   90.00
_cell.angle_gamma   90.00
#
_symmetry.space_group_name_H-M   'P 1'
#
loop_
_entity.id
_entity.type
_entity.pdbx_description
1 polymer ?
#
loop_
_entity_poly.entity_id
_entity_poly.type
_entity_poly.pdbx_seq_one_letter_code
_entity_poly.pdbx_strand_id
1 'polypeptide(L)'
;MVFQGRLCRTCSGFGFDKDHPPFGKDVLAERNIFKPKAILKLGLLGQVRVRDCPLCRLVTFATLEIQRTENYLLGDGHEVGLWWLNYPSQCGVFSVWLASRGISAGTVLSFVRSRSEPAHTNPHGLYMPFSQSQIDFGKVRSWLAECEKTHSSCHPFLRHRGAALGDVFPGLKVLRLIDVHQHCLVEVCECTRYRLMQPDAIRQAWDLIPKTIQDAITITQLVGERYLWVDSLCLVQNDPEDLRHGTSVMDLIYEQSILCIVAAGGKDANAGLRGAGPGSRGTSQAIAEIEPGLRLAVYTDPCHLLQDTVYNSRGWTNKLYHADHFVSSTTKYTFAAPAEYTLRQ
;
A
#
# COMPACT_ATOMS: atom_id res chain seq x y z
N MET A 1 -9.23 -5.04 14.73
CA MET A 1 -10.11 -4.97 15.91
C MET A 1 -11.53 -4.93 15.40
N VAL A 2 -12.44 -5.76 15.91
CA VAL A 2 -13.85 -5.77 15.43
C VAL A 2 -14.75 -5.29 16.57
N PHE A 3 -15.48 -4.21 16.32
CA PHE A 3 -16.49 -3.66 17.21
C PHE A 3 -17.87 -4.19 16.80
N GLN A 4 -18.54 -4.86 17.73
CA GLN A 4 -19.88 -5.41 17.56
C GLN A 4 -20.75 -4.98 18.73
N GLY A 5 -22.07 -4.96 18.54
CA GLY A 5 -23.03 -4.52 19.55
C GLY A 5 -24.17 -3.73 18.92
N ARG A 6 -25.02 -3.14 19.77
CA ARG A 6 -26.13 -2.31 19.31
C ARG A 6 -25.66 -0.88 19.09
N LEU A 7 -26.19 -0.23 18.05
CA LEU A 7 -25.97 1.19 17.83
C LEU A 7 -26.62 2.01 18.96
N CYS A 8 -25.98 3.10 19.37
CA CYS A 8 -26.60 4.07 20.29
C CYS A 8 -27.72 4.85 19.58
N ARG A 9 -28.59 5.51 20.35
CA ARG A 9 -29.74 6.28 19.83
C ARG A 9 -29.38 7.25 18.70
N THR A 10 -28.22 7.91 18.79
CA THR A 10 -27.74 8.82 17.74
C THR A 10 -27.35 8.06 16.47
N CYS A 11 -26.53 7.01 16.60
CA CYS A 11 -26.04 6.25 15.45
C CYS A 11 -27.13 5.44 14.75
N SER A 12 -28.09 4.90 15.51
CA SER A 12 -29.26 4.21 14.94
C SER A 12 -30.15 5.15 14.12
N GLY A 13 -30.20 6.44 14.50
CA GLY A 13 -30.99 7.45 13.80
C GLY A 13 -30.43 7.86 12.43
N PHE A 14 -29.23 7.41 12.06
CA PHE A 14 -28.64 7.74 10.77
C PHE A 14 -29.21 6.92 9.61
N GLY A 15 -29.85 5.76 9.88
CA GLY A 15 -30.48 4.95 8.82
C GLY A 15 -29.48 4.33 7.84
N PHE A 16 -28.39 3.75 8.36
CA PHE A 16 -27.48 2.96 7.54
C PHE A 16 -28.21 1.75 6.96
N ASP A 17 -27.94 1.45 5.69
CA ASP A 17 -28.46 0.27 5.00
C ASP A 17 -27.27 -0.49 4.37
N LYS A 18 -27.42 -1.81 4.22
CA LYS A 18 -26.37 -2.67 3.65
C LYS A 18 -26.13 -2.43 2.15
N ASP A 19 -27.16 -1.96 1.44
CA ASP A 19 -27.18 -1.80 -0.01
C ASP A 19 -26.95 -0.33 -0.43
N HIS A 20 -27.18 0.64 0.47
CA HIS A 20 -26.96 2.05 0.18
C HIS A 20 -26.49 2.89 1.39
N PRO A 21 -25.68 3.94 1.16
CA PRO A 21 -25.40 4.93 2.20
C PRO A 21 -26.69 5.64 2.66
N PRO A 22 -26.71 6.27 3.85
CA PRO A 22 -27.89 6.89 4.46
C PRO A 22 -28.33 8.21 3.78
N PHE A 23 -27.97 8.43 2.51
CA PHE A 23 -28.20 9.69 1.82
C PHE A 23 -29.06 9.51 0.56
N GLY A 24 -29.90 10.51 0.26
CA GLY A 24 -30.71 10.55 -0.95
C GLY A 24 -29.88 10.76 -2.23
N LYS A 25 -30.50 10.50 -3.39
CA LYS A 25 -29.85 10.56 -4.72
C LYS A 25 -29.12 11.87 -5.02
N ASP A 26 -29.65 13.00 -4.57
CA ASP A 26 -29.05 14.33 -4.80
C ASP A 26 -27.69 14.49 -4.12
N VAL A 27 -27.53 13.92 -2.93
CA VAL A 27 -26.24 13.92 -2.20
C VAL A 27 -25.23 13.01 -2.90
N LEU A 28 -25.69 11.87 -3.43
CA LEU A 28 -24.84 10.93 -4.15
C LEU A 28 -24.41 11.45 -5.53
N ALA A 29 -25.20 12.33 -6.13
CA ALA A 29 -24.87 12.98 -7.40
C ALA A 29 -23.91 14.17 -7.27
N GLU A 30 -23.75 14.73 -6.06
CA GLU A 30 -22.89 15.89 -5.81
C GLU A 30 -21.40 15.52 -5.88
N ARG A 31 -20.68 16.09 -6.85
CA ARG A 31 -19.24 15.83 -7.03
C ARG A 31 -18.35 16.84 -6.31
N ASN A 32 -18.91 17.91 -5.75
CA ASN A 32 -18.13 18.87 -4.98
C ASN A 32 -17.88 18.34 -3.56
N ILE A 33 -16.69 17.77 -3.35
CA ILE A 33 -16.24 17.23 -2.07
C ILE A 33 -16.17 18.27 -0.94
N PHE A 34 -16.08 19.57 -1.26
CA PHE A 34 -16.01 20.64 -0.27
C PHE A 34 -17.38 21.12 0.22
N LYS A 35 -18.46 20.54 -0.29
CA LYS A 35 -19.83 20.95 0.06
C LYS A 35 -20.35 20.11 1.24
N PRO A 36 -20.62 20.72 2.41
CA PRO A 36 -20.98 20.00 3.64
C PRO A 36 -22.46 19.56 3.67
N LYS A 37 -23.03 19.10 2.55
CA LYS A 37 -24.45 18.72 2.44
C LYS A 37 -24.80 17.38 3.10
N ALA A 38 -23.82 16.64 3.61
CA ALA A 38 -23.99 15.25 4.04
C ALA A 38 -23.11 14.92 5.26
N ILE A 39 -23.39 15.60 6.37
CA ILE A 39 -22.71 15.39 7.65
C ILE A 39 -23.64 14.67 8.62
N LEU A 40 -23.22 13.50 9.11
CA LEU A 40 -23.85 12.79 10.23
C LEU A 40 -23.17 13.23 11.53
N LYS A 41 -23.85 14.05 12.33
CA LYS A 41 -23.28 14.58 13.58
C LYS A 41 -23.38 13.56 14.71
N LEU A 42 -22.24 13.14 15.27
CA LEU A 42 -22.20 12.22 16.42
C LEU A 42 -22.26 12.97 17.76
N GLY A 43 -21.82 14.23 17.80
CA GLY A 43 -21.82 15.10 18.98
C GLY A 43 -20.42 15.37 19.52
N LEU A 44 -20.33 15.71 20.80
CA LEU A 44 -19.04 16.01 21.47
C LEU A 44 -18.18 14.76 21.63
N LEU A 45 -16.89 14.87 21.32
CA LEU A 45 -15.95 13.75 21.31
C LEU A 45 -15.88 13.02 22.66
N GLY A 46 -15.92 13.74 23.78
CA GLY A 46 -15.93 13.13 25.11
C GLY A 46 -17.13 12.21 25.33
N GLN A 47 -18.30 12.59 24.82
CA GLN A 47 -19.50 11.76 24.88
C GLN A 47 -19.43 10.57 23.92
N VAL A 48 -18.84 10.76 22.74
CA VAL A 48 -18.66 9.68 21.75
C VAL A 48 -17.71 8.62 22.28
N ARG A 49 -16.64 9.01 22.99
CA ARG A 49 -15.63 8.11 23.57
C ARG A 49 -16.20 7.13 24.60
N VAL A 50 -17.21 7.53 25.36
CA VAL A 50 -17.81 6.70 26.43
C VAL A 50 -18.99 5.85 25.97
N ARG A 51 -19.49 6.03 24.72
CA ARG A 51 -20.60 5.23 24.18
C ARG A 51 -20.08 3.87 23.74
N ASP A 52 -20.63 2.79 24.31
CA ASP A 52 -20.40 1.43 23.84
C ASP A 52 -21.27 1.11 22.62
N CYS A 53 -20.95 1.77 21.51
CA CYS A 53 -21.59 1.64 20.21
C CYS A 53 -20.53 1.35 19.16
N PRO A 54 -20.71 0.35 18.26
CA PRO A 54 -19.72 0.00 17.25
C PRO A 54 -19.23 1.20 16.43
N LEU A 55 -20.15 2.05 15.95
CA LEU A 55 -19.80 3.25 15.19
C LEU A 55 -19.05 4.29 16.03
N CYS A 56 -19.49 4.54 17.27
CA CYS A 56 -18.81 5.48 18.16
C CYS A 56 -17.39 5.02 18.50
N ARG A 57 -17.19 3.72 18.71
CA ARG A 57 -15.86 3.12 18.94
C ARG A 57 -14.98 3.22 17.70
N LEU A 58 -15.55 2.99 16.51
CA LEU A 58 -14.84 3.17 15.25
C LEU A 58 -14.42 4.62 15.00
N VAL A 59 -15.32 5.58 15.22
CA VAL A 59 -15.02 7.01 15.10
C VAL A 59 -13.98 7.44 16.15
N THR A 60 -14.08 6.92 17.38
CA THR A 60 -13.07 7.17 18.42
C THR A 60 -11.71 6.67 17.97
N PHE A 61 -11.62 5.44 17.43
CA PHE A 61 -10.38 4.93 16.85
C PHE A 61 -9.87 5.81 15.70
N ALA A 62 -10.74 6.21 14.78
CA ALA A 62 -10.37 7.09 13.66
C ALA A 62 -9.84 8.44 14.15
N THR A 63 -10.43 9.03 15.20
CA THR A 63 -9.91 10.28 15.80
C THR A 63 -8.54 10.09 16.42
N LEU A 64 -8.25 8.95 17.06
CA LEU A 64 -6.90 8.64 17.55
C LEU A 64 -5.88 8.53 16.40
N GLU A 65 -6.26 7.90 15.28
CA GLU A 65 -5.41 7.84 14.09
C GLU A 65 -5.13 9.23 13.51
N ILE A 66 -6.12 10.11 13.44
CA ILE A 66 -5.95 11.50 12.99
C ILE A 66 -4.98 12.25 13.89
N GLN A 67 -5.13 12.14 15.21
CA GLN A 67 -4.19 12.78 16.15
C GLN A 67 -2.77 12.24 15.96
N ARG A 68 -2.63 10.94 15.67
CA ARG A 68 -1.35 10.28 15.41
C ARG A 68 -0.70 10.74 14.10
N THR A 69 -1.47 10.88 13.02
CA THR A 69 -0.93 11.14 11.67
C THR A 69 -0.82 12.62 11.32
N GLU A 70 -1.69 13.47 11.90
CA GLU A 70 -1.76 14.89 11.55
C GLU A 70 -1.26 15.82 12.66
N ASN A 71 -0.69 15.25 13.74
CA ASN A 71 -0.20 15.98 14.92
C ASN A 71 -1.19 17.05 15.42
N TYR A 72 -2.47 16.69 15.47
CA TYR A 72 -3.57 17.56 15.85
C TYR A 72 -4.21 17.05 17.14
N LEU A 73 -4.37 17.87 18.18
CA LEU A 73 -4.92 17.43 19.46
C LEU A 73 -6.45 17.54 19.50
N LEU A 74 -7.14 16.42 19.72
CA LEU A 74 -8.59 16.34 19.83
C LEU A 74 -9.01 16.08 21.28
N GLY A 75 -9.41 17.17 21.94
CA GLY A 75 -10.02 17.15 23.28
C GLY A 75 -11.52 16.85 23.27
N ASP A 76 -12.07 16.57 24.44
CA ASP A 76 -13.45 16.11 24.63
C ASP A 76 -14.54 17.11 24.20
N GLY A 77 -14.20 18.40 24.15
CA GLY A 77 -15.11 19.48 23.73
C GLY A 77 -15.28 19.62 22.21
N HIS A 78 -14.54 18.86 21.39
CA HIS A 78 -14.67 18.95 19.94
C HIS A 78 -15.94 18.26 19.44
N GLU A 79 -16.71 18.91 18.57
CA GLU A 79 -17.82 18.28 17.87
C GLU A 79 -17.29 17.44 16.71
N VAL A 80 -17.70 16.16 16.68
CA VAL A 80 -17.27 15.18 15.68
C VAL A 80 -18.46 14.58 14.93
N GLY A 81 -18.21 14.20 13.68
CA GLY A 81 -19.21 13.61 12.80
C GLY A 81 -18.59 12.79 11.68
N LEU A 82 -19.43 12.36 10.74
CA LEU A 82 -19.02 11.71 9.50
C LEU A 82 -19.47 12.58 8.33
N TRP A 83 -18.54 12.97 7.47
CA TRP A 83 -18.82 13.72 6.25
C TRP A 83 -18.65 12.82 5.05
N TRP A 84 -19.72 12.67 4.27
CA TRP A 84 -19.70 11.95 3.01
C TRP A 84 -18.94 12.69 1.92
N LEU A 85 -18.01 11.98 1.27
CA LEU A 85 -17.20 12.47 0.15
C LEU A 85 -17.41 11.56 -1.06
N ASN A 86 -17.76 12.15 -2.20
CA ASN A 86 -17.88 11.46 -3.48
C ASN A 86 -16.61 11.67 -4.32
N TYR A 87 -15.82 10.61 -4.51
CA TYR A 87 -14.65 10.70 -5.39
C TYR A 87 -15.04 10.46 -6.87
N PRO A 88 -14.52 11.28 -7.82
CA PRO A 88 -14.86 11.19 -9.24
C PRO A 88 -14.62 9.81 -9.89
N SER A 89 -13.69 9.03 -9.33
CA SER A 89 -13.27 7.71 -9.81
C SER A 89 -13.99 6.53 -9.13
N GLN A 90 -15.14 6.78 -8.50
CA GLN A 90 -16.12 5.78 -8.01
C GLN A 90 -15.85 5.19 -6.62
N CYS A 91 -15.79 6.00 -5.56
CA CYS A 91 -16.17 5.53 -4.21
C CYS A 91 -16.74 6.69 -3.41
N GLY A 92 -17.90 6.50 -2.81
CA GLY A 92 -18.35 7.35 -1.70
C GLY A 92 -17.74 6.85 -0.39
N VAL A 93 -17.08 7.73 0.37
CA VAL A 93 -16.47 7.39 1.67
C VAL A 93 -16.91 8.38 2.73
N PHE A 94 -16.84 7.98 4.00
CA PHE A 94 -16.99 8.92 5.10
C PHE A 94 -15.64 9.41 5.56
N SER A 95 -15.38 10.71 5.52
CA SER A 95 -14.32 11.29 6.34
C SER A 95 -14.83 11.53 7.75
N VAL A 96 -13.94 11.46 8.75
CA VAL A 96 -14.24 12.09 10.04
C VAL A 96 -14.35 13.60 9.82
N TRP A 97 -15.45 14.18 10.31
CA TRP A 97 -15.69 15.61 10.30
C TRP A 97 -15.36 16.20 11.66
N LEU A 98 -14.60 17.29 11.66
CA LEU A 98 -14.22 18.04 12.85
C LEU A 98 -14.74 19.47 12.69
N ALA A 99 -15.70 19.88 13.54
CA ALA A 99 -16.32 21.19 13.45
C ALA A 99 -15.30 22.35 13.54
N SER A 100 -14.26 22.17 14.34
CA SER A 100 -13.19 23.16 14.56
C SER A 100 -12.32 23.44 13.34
N ARG A 101 -12.28 22.54 12.35
CA ARG A 101 -11.40 22.65 11.17
C ARG A 101 -12.14 23.04 9.89
N GLY A 102 -13.45 22.78 9.81
CA GLY A 102 -14.22 23.00 8.58
C GLY A 102 -13.80 22.14 7.38
N ILE A 103 -12.83 21.23 7.55
CA ILE A 103 -12.30 20.31 6.53
C ILE A 103 -12.27 18.86 7.03
N SER A 104 -12.21 17.91 6.10
CA SER A 104 -12.04 16.47 6.34
C SER A 104 -10.63 16.14 6.85
N ALA A 105 -10.50 15.08 7.63
CA ALA A 105 -9.21 14.50 8.03
C ALA A 105 -8.82 13.36 7.08
N GLY A 106 -7.52 13.07 6.95
CA GLY A 106 -6.96 12.05 6.04
C GLY A 106 -7.31 10.59 6.38
N THR A 107 -8.07 10.39 7.45
CA THR A 107 -8.62 9.09 7.86
C THR A 107 -10.08 8.99 7.45
N VAL A 108 -10.38 7.98 6.62
CA VAL A 108 -11.73 7.72 6.12
C VAL A 108 -12.29 6.42 6.66
N LEU A 109 -13.61 6.34 6.73
CA LEU A 109 -14.38 5.14 6.99
C LEU A 109 -15.01 4.71 5.67
N SER A 110 -14.72 3.48 5.28
CA SER A 110 -15.24 2.88 4.03
C SER A 110 -16.01 1.61 4.34
N PHE A 111 -16.97 1.28 3.49
CA PHE A 111 -17.70 0.02 3.54
C PHE A 111 -16.75 -1.15 3.23
N VAL A 112 -16.91 -2.27 3.94
CA VAL A 112 -16.08 -3.47 3.74
C VAL A 112 -16.98 -4.69 3.59
N ARG A 113 -16.77 -5.47 2.52
CA ARG A 113 -17.50 -6.74 2.32
C ARG A 113 -16.85 -7.89 3.07
N SER A 114 -17.69 -8.81 3.57
CA SER A 114 -17.27 -10.15 3.98
C SER A 114 -16.89 -10.94 2.73
N ARG A 115 -15.74 -11.62 2.73
CA ARG A 115 -15.21 -12.37 1.57
C ARG A 115 -16.23 -13.34 0.95
N SER A 116 -16.40 -13.28 -0.37
CA SER A 116 -16.69 -14.38 -1.31
C SER A 116 -17.18 -13.88 -2.68
N GLU A 117 -17.50 -12.60 -2.83
CA GLU A 117 -18.00 -12.08 -4.11
C GLU A 117 -16.88 -11.63 -5.05
N PRO A 118 -17.01 -11.90 -6.37
CA PRO A 118 -15.99 -11.53 -7.34
C PRO A 118 -15.80 -10.00 -7.45
N ALA A 119 -14.58 -9.56 -7.78
CA ALA A 119 -14.25 -8.13 -7.93
C ALA A 119 -15.14 -7.35 -8.94
N HIS A 120 -15.81 -8.06 -9.86
CA HIS A 120 -16.72 -7.53 -10.86
C HIS A 120 -18.15 -7.21 -10.34
N THR A 121 -18.50 -7.57 -9.10
CA THR A 121 -19.78 -7.18 -8.46
C THR A 121 -19.63 -5.96 -7.55
N ASN A 122 -18.63 -5.11 -7.80
CA ASN A 122 -18.45 -3.80 -7.18
C ASN A 122 -18.92 -2.68 -8.13
N PRO A 123 -20.21 -2.61 -8.51
CA PRO A 123 -20.69 -1.44 -9.23
C PRO A 123 -20.51 -0.26 -8.27
N HIS A 124 -19.76 0.76 -8.70
CA HIS A 124 -19.48 2.00 -7.95
C HIS A 124 -18.37 1.98 -6.90
N GLY A 125 -17.52 0.96 -6.84
CA GLY A 125 -16.23 0.98 -6.11
C GLY A 125 -16.27 1.23 -4.60
N LEU A 126 -17.44 1.20 -3.94
CA LEU A 126 -17.67 1.61 -2.54
C LEU A 126 -16.89 0.82 -1.47
N TYR A 127 -16.33 -0.34 -1.84
CA TYR A 127 -15.82 -1.33 -0.89
C TYR A 127 -14.30 -1.41 -0.88
N MET A 128 -13.69 -1.08 0.26
CA MET A 128 -12.27 -1.33 0.46
C MET A 128 -12.05 -2.80 0.89
N PRO A 129 -11.02 -3.48 0.35
CA PRO A 129 -10.72 -4.85 0.72
C PRO A 129 -10.33 -4.93 2.19
N PHE A 130 -10.86 -5.93 2.89
CA PHE A 130 -10.48 -6.25 4.26
C PHE A 130 -8.97 -6.52 4.35
N SER A 131 -8.29 -5.88 5.30
CA SER A 131 -6.88 -6.13 5.58
C SER A 131 -6.72 -7.52 6.22
N GLN A 132 -6.41 -8.52 5.39
CA GLN A 132 -6.19 -9.89 5.82
C GLN A 132 -4.88 -10.04 6.59
N SER A 133 -4.69 -11.15 7.31
CA SER A 133 -3.44 -11.44 8.02
C SER A 133 -2.21 -11.46 7.10
N GLN A 134 -2.41 -11.69 5.80
CA GLN A 134 -1.36 -11.78 4.78
C GLN A 134 -1.67 -10.89 3.57
N ILE A 135 -0.70 -10.75 2.67
CA ILE A 135 -0.90 -10.16 1.35
C ILE A 135 -1.75 -11.13 0.52
N ASP A 136 -2.76 -10.60 -0.17
CA ASP A 136 -3.58 -11.39 -1.09
C ASP A 136 -2.85 -11.49 -2.44
N PHE A 137 -1.94 -12.48 -2.55
CA PHE A 137 -1.14 -12.69 -3.76
C PHE A 137 -2.00 -13.03 -4.99
N GLY A 138 -3.20 -13.61 -4.79
CA GLY A 138 -4.15 -13.82 -5.88
C GLY A 138 -4.64 -12.50 -6.46
N LYS A 139 -4.92 -11.52 -5.59
CA LYS A 139 -5.25 -10.16 -6.01
C LYS A 139 -4.08 -9.48 -6.72
N VAL A 140 -2.86 -9.59 -6.19
CA VAL A 140 -1.65 -9.03 -6.82
C VAL A 140 -1.48 -9.57 -8.24
N ARG A 141 -1.58 -10.90 -8.43
CA ARG A 141 -1.52 -11.52 -9.76
C ARG A 141 -2.62 -11.04 -10.70
N SER A 142 -3.85 -10.89 -10.20
CA SER A 142 -4.95 -10.37 -11.03
C SER A 142 -4.69 -8.95 -11.52
N TRP A 143 -4.04 -8.11 -10.70
CA TRP A 143 -3.66 -6.75 -11.07
C TRP A 143 -2.54 -6.72 -12.10
N LEU A 144 -1.52 -7.56 -11.93
CA LEU A 144 -0.45 -7.69 -12.92
C LEU A 144 -1.02 -8.13 -14.28
N ALA A 145 -1.86 -9.16 -14.28
CA ALA A 145 -2.52 -9.63 -15.50
C ALA A 145 -3.41 -8.57 -16.16
N GLU A 146 -4.07 -7.71 -15.38
CA GLU A 146 -4.86 -6.60 -15.92
C GLU A 146 -3.97 -5.50 -16.51
N CYS A 147 -2.89 -5.14 -15.82
CA CYS A 147 -1.89 -4.19 -16.32
C CYS A 147 -1.32 -4.67 -17.66
N GLU A 148 -0.97 -5.95 -17.75
CA GLU A 148 -0.45 -6.54 -18.98
C GLU A 148 -1.46 -6.48 -20.15
N LYS A 149 -2.75 -6.63 -19.87
CA LYS A 149 -3.80 -6.59 -20.90
C LYS A 149 -4.16 -5.18 -21.34
N THR A 150 -4.16 -4.23 -20.41
CA THR A 150 -4.75 -2.89 -20.62
C THR A 150 -3.72 -1.80 -20.90
N HIS A 151 -2.46 -2.00 -20.53
CA HIS A 151 -1.41 -0.99 -20.69
C HIS A 151 -0.32 -1.47 -21.64
N SER A 152 -0.40 -1.07 -22.91
CA SER A 152 0.64 -1.35 -23.93
C SER A 152 2.01 -0.72 -23.61
N SER A 153 2.04 0.37 -22.84
CA SER A 153 3.26 1.10 -22.45
C SER A 153 3.89 0.63 -21.13
N CYS A 154 3.16 -0.13 -20.30
CA CYS A 154 3.67 -0.64 -19.02
C CYS A 154 4.41 -1.98 -19.17
N HIS A 155 4.75 -2.38 -20.39
CA HIS A 155 5.55 -3.57 -20.69
C HIS A 155 7.00 -3.20 -21.02
N PRO A 156 7.86 -2.97 -20.02
CA PRO A 156 9.28 -2.68 -20.26
C PRO A 156 9.95 -3.79 -21.09
N PHE A 157 9.64 -5.05 -20.81
CA PHE A 157 10.17 -6.21 -21.54
C PHE A 157 9.73 -6.32 -23.01
N LEU A 158 8.57 -5.75 -23.39
CA LEU A 158 8.15 -5.74 -24.80
C LEU A 158 8.78 -4.57 -25.57
N ARG A 159 9.06 -3.44 -24.89
CA ARG A 159 9.70 -2.28 -25.51
C ARG A 159 11.13 -2.55 -25.99
N HIS A 160 11.85 -3.42 -25.29
CA HIS A 160 13.28 -3.66 -25.54
C HIS A 160 13.60 -5.11 -25.93
N ARG A 161 12.61 -5.89 -26.39
CA ARG A 161 12.83 -7.27 -26.81
C ARG A 161 13.84 -7.33 -27.97
N GLY A 162 15.06 -7.80 -27.69
CA GLY A 162 16.15 -7.87 -28.66
C GLY A 162 17.13 -6.68 -28.63
N ALA A 163 16.95 -5.70 -27.75
CA ALA A 163 17.93 -4.65 -27.51
C ALA A 163 19.16 -5.19 -26.77
N ALA A 164 20.33 -4.58 -26.98
CA ALA A 164 21.52 -4.94 -26.22
C ALA A 164 21.41 -4.40 -24.78
N LEU A 165 22.08 -5.06 -23.83
CA LEU A 165 22.07 -4.64 -22.43
C LEU A 165 22.54 -3.18 -22.27
N GLY A 166 23.58 -2.79 -23.01
CA GLY A 166 24.12 -1.43 -22.98
C GLY A 166 23.18 -0.38 -23.58
N ASP A 167 22.21 -0.77 -24.41
CA ASP A 167 21.20 0.16 -24.95
C ASP A 167 20.13 0.47 -23.91
N VAL A 168 19.79 -0.54 -23.09
CA VAL A 168 18.77 -0.42 -22.04
C VAL A 168 19.37 0.15 -20.75
N PHE A 169 20.60 -0.23 -20.43
CA PHE A 169 21.33 0.19 -19.23
C PHE A 169 22.72 0.72 -19.62
N PRO A 170 22.83 2.00 -20.01
CA PRO A 170 24.08 2.59 -20.47
C PRO A 170 25.21 2.43 -19.45
N GLY A 171 26.34 1.88 -19.90
CA GLY A 171 27.53 1.65 -19.06
C GLY A 171 27.47 0.40 -18.18
N LEU A 172 26.33 -0.31 -18.11
CA LEU A 172 26.22 -1.56 -17.38
C LEU A 172 26.66 -2.74 -18.25
N LYS A 173 27.74 -3.42 -17.84
CA LYS A 173 28.29 -4.58 -18.56
C LYS A 173 27.54 -5.88 -18.25
N VAL A 174 27.04 -5.99 -17.03
CA VAL A 174 26.35 -7.19 -16.52
C VAL A 174 25.24 -6.75 -15.58
N LEU A 175 24.06 -7.34 -15.75
CA LEU A 175 22.96 -7.21 -14.80
C LEU A 175 22.87 -8.50 -13.97
N ARG A 176 23.06 -8.38 -12.65
CA ARG A 176 22.86 -9.51 -11.72
C ARG A 176 21.45 -9.51 -11.17
N LEU A 177 20.83 -10.68 -11.14
CA LEU A 177 19.50 -10.89 -10.59
C LEU A 177 19.53 -12.08 -9.63
N ILE A 178 18.66 -12.08 -8.63
CA ILE A 178 18.39 -13.23 -7.79
C ILE A 178 17.38 -14.11 -8.52
N ASP A 179 17.76 -15.34 -8.86
CA ASP A 179 16.82 -16.37 -9.25
C ASP A 179 16.19 -16.95 -7.98
N VAL A 180 14.93 -16.61 -7.72
CA VAL A 180 14.25 -17.02 -6.49
C VAL A 180 13.91 -18.51 -6.48
N HIS A 181 13.92 -19.20 -7.61
CA HIS A 181 13.68 -20.64 -7.67
C HIS A 181 14.95 -21.45 -7.45
N GLN A 182 16.08 -20.96 -7.98
CA GLN A 182 17.38 -21.63 -7.83
C GLN A 182 18.17 -21.15 -6.62
N HIS A 183 17.67 -20.12 -5.91
CA HIS A 183 18.31 -19.51 -4.76
C HIS A 183 19.79 -19.17 -5.05
N CYS A 184 20.03 -18.53 -6.19
CA CYS A 184 21.35 -18.11 -6.63
C CYS A 184 21.28 -16.78 -7.37
N LEU A 185 22.43 -16.14 -7.54
CA LEU A 185 22.56 -14.98 -8.42
C LEU A 185 22.83 -15.46 -9.86
N VAL A 186 22.24 -14.74 -10.81
CA VAL A 186 22.38 -14.99 -12.24
C VAL A 186 22.85 -13.71 -12.93
N GLU A 187 23.81 -13.84 -13.83
CA GLU A 187 24.34 -12.73 -14.63
C GLU A 187 23.69 -12.70 -16.01
N VAL A 188 23.20 -11.53 -16.40
CA VAL A 188 22.71 -11.23 -17.74
C VAL A 188 23.77 -10.38 -18.44
N CYS A 189 24.44 -10.98 -19.42
CA CYS A 189 25.33 -10.31 -20.37
C CYS A 189 24.72 -10.50 -21.77
N GLU A 190 24.63 -9.45 -22.58
CA GLU A 190 24.22 -9.50 -24.00
C GLU A 190 23.13 -10.55 -24.32
N CYS A 191 21.91 -10.37 -23.79
CA CYS A 191 20.67 -11.13 -24.08
C CYS A 191 20.79 -12.66 -24.28
N THR A 192 21.84 -13.32 -23.78
CA THR A 192 22.07 -14.76 -23.95
C THR A 192 22.53 -15.39 -22.62
N ARG A 193 21.62 -16.18 -22.04
CA ARG A 193 21.73 -17.14 -20.91
C ARG A 193 22.78 -16.91 -19.81
N TYR A 194 22.24 -16.40 -18.70
CA TYR A 194 22.49 -16.72 -17.29
C TYR A 194 23.69 -17.64 -16.99
N ARG A 195 24.82 -17.04 -16.60
CA ARG A 195 25.88 -17.78 -15.91
C ARG A 195 25.42 -18.00 -14.47
N LEU A 196 25.12 -19.26 -14.12
CA LEU A 196 24.64 -19.63 -12.78
C LEU A 196 25.79 -19.51 -11.79
N MET A 197 25.71 -18.55 -10.86
CA MET A 197 26.43 -18.70 -9.59
C MET A 197 25.83 -19.92 -8.87
N GLN A 198 26.63 -20.63 -8.06
CA GLN A 198 26.27 -21.98 -7.61
C GLN A 198 24.82 -22.06 -7.10
N PRO A 199 24.00 -23.03 -7.59
CA PRO A 199 22.66 -23.24 -7.09
C PRO A 199 22.65 -23.34 -5.56
N ASP A 200 21.59 -22.83 -4.94
CA ASP A 200 21.42 -22.79 -3.48
C ASP A 200 22.43 -21.94 -2.69
N ALA A 201 23.33 -21.16 -3.32
CA ALA A 201 24.27 -20.30 -2.59
C ALA A 201 23.56 -19.30 -1.64
N ILE A 202 22.43 -18.73 -2.06
CA ILE A 202 21.61 -17.83 -1.22
C ILE A 202 20.98 -18.61 -0.06
N ARG A 203 20.59 -19.87 -0.32
CA ARG A 203 19.99 -20.74 0.70
C ARG A 203 21.00 -21.16 1.76
N GLN A 204 22.26 -21.38 1.37
CA GLN A 204 23.35 -21.69 2.29
C GLN A 204 23.69 -20.49 3.19
N ALA A 205 23.53 -19.27 2.68
CA ALA A 205 23.75 -18.02 3.43
C ALA A 205 22.47 -17.43 4.03
N TRP A 206 21.35 -18.18 4.07
CA TRP A 206 20.03 -17.64 4.37
C TRP A 206 19.96 -16.86 5.69
N ASP A 207 20.61 -17.38 6.74
CA ASP A 207 20.63 -16.76 8.08
C ASP A 207 21.43 -15.45 8.14
N LEU A 208 22.30 -15.20 7.15
CA LEU A 208 23.05 -13.96 7.00
C LEU A 208 22.29 -12.92 6.16
N ILE A 209 21.25 -13.33 5.45
CA ILE A 209 20.45 -12.45 4.59
C ILE A 209 19.43 -11.70 5.45
N PRO A 210 19.35 -10.37 5.33
CA PRO A 210 18.38 -9.58 6.06
C PRO A 210 16.93 -10.04 5.85
N LYS A 211 16.12 -10.01 6.91
CA LYS A 211 14.74 -10.50 6.90
C LYS A 211 13.87 -9.88 5.81
N THR A 212 14.04 -8.58 5.52
CA THR A 212 13.31 -7.89 4.45
C THR A 212 13.61 -8.49 3.08
N ILE A 213 14.85 -8.89 2.82
CA ILE A 213 15.25 -9.52 1.55
C ILE A 213 14.70 -10.96 1.48
N GLN A 214 14.76 -11.71 2.58
CA GLN A 214 14.15 -13.03 2.67
C GLN A 214 12.64 -13.00 2.35
N ASP A 215 11.93 -12.01 2.92
CA ASP A 215 10.50 -11.82 2.66
C ASP A 215 10.25 -11.36 1.22
N ALA A 216 11.14 -10.54 0.64
CA ALA A 216 11.05 -10.13 -0.76
C ALA A 216 11.21 -11.33 -1.71
N ILE A 217 12.19 -12.21 -1.48
CA ILE A 217 12.36 -13.47 -2.23
C ILE A 217 11.07 -14.30 -2.16
N THR A 218 10.50 -14.44 -0.96
CA THR A 218 9.25 -15.18 -0.74
C THR A 218 8.08 -14.54 -1.49
N ILE A 219 7.93 -13.21 -1.42
CA ILE A 219 6.88 -12.47 -2.14
C ILE A 219 7.03 -12.65 -3.64
N THR A 220 8.23 -12.53 -4.19
CA THR A 220 8.49 -12.71 -5.63
C THR A 220 8.03 -14.10 -6.10
N GLN A 221 8.37 -15.16 -5.35
CA GLN A 221 7.88 -16.52 -5.63
C GLN A 221 6.34 -16.60 -5.58
N LEU A 222 5.70 -16.01 -4.56
CA LEU A 222 4.25 -16.08 -4.37
C LEU A 222 3.45 -15.25 -5.38
N VAL A 223 4.05 -14.18 -5.90
CA VAL A 223 3.50 -13.41 -7.03
C VAL A 223 3.63 -14.20 -8.33
N GLY A 224 4.57 -15.14 -8.42
CA GLY A 224 4.80 -15.97 -9.61
C GLY A 224 5.91 -15.43 -10.53
N GLU A 225 6.72 -14.50 -10.02
CA GLU A 225 7.89 -13.98 -10.71
C GLU A 225 9.15 -14.76 -10.33
N ARG A 226 10.13 -14.79 -11.24
CA ARG A 226 11.36 -15.56 -11.05
C ARG A 226 12.55 -14.74 -10.59
N TYR A 227 12.61 -13.47 -10.96
CA TYR A 227 13.79 -12.65 -10.76
C TYR A 227 13.51 -11.51 -9.80
N LEU A 228 14.43 -11.29 -8.87
CA LEU A 228 14.42 -10.17 -7.95
C LEU A 228 15.76 -9.44 -8.07
N TRP A 229 15.72 -8.11 -8.09
CA TRP A 229 16.92 -7.28 -7.99
C TRP A 229 16.97 -6.61 -6.62
N VAL A 230 18.11 -6.72 -5.94
CA VAL A 230 18.39 -6.01 -4.68
C VAL A 230 19.84 -5.54 -4.74
N ASP A 231 20.06 -4.22 -4.70
CA ASP A 231 21.38 -3.56 -4.75
C ASP A 231 22.46 -4.25 -3.91
N SER A 232 22.18 -4.53 -2.63
CA SER A 232 23.11 -5.15 -1.68
C SER A 232 23.59 -6.56 -2.07
N LEU A 233 22.86 -7.26 -2.95
CA LEU A 233 23.21 -8.60 -3.43
C LEU A 233 23.57 -8.62 -4.92
N CYS A 234 22.99 -7.72 -5.71
CA CYS A 234 23.18 -7.66 -7.16
C CYS A 234 24.36 -6.76 -7.57
N LEU A 235 24.84 -5.87 -6.69
CA LEU A 235 26.05 -5.09 -6.90
C LEU A 235 27.19 -5.62 -6.03
N VAL A 236 28.39 -5.66 -6.59
CA VAL A 236 29.61 -6.05 -5.88
C VAL A 236 30.04 -4.91 -4.97
N GLN A 237 29.72 -5.01 -3.68
CA GLN A 237 29.92 -3.94 -2.70
C GLN A 237 31.38 -3.50 -2.51
N ASN A 238 32.34 -4.34 -2.89
CA ASN A 238 33.78 -4.05 -2.80
C ASN A 238 34.39 -3.59 -4.14
N ASP A 239 33.58 -3.38 -5.17
CA ASP A 239 34.01 -2.89 -6.49
C ASP A 239 33.42 -1.49 -6.74
N PRO A 240 34.23 -0.42 -6.62
CA PRO A 240 33.76 0.94 -6.84
C PRO A 240 33.21 1.19 -8.25
N GLU A 241 33.73 0.50 -9.27
CA GLU A 241 33.27 0.66 -10.64
C GLU A 241 31.94 -0.07 -10.88
N ASP A 242 31.73 -1.26 -10.30
CA ASP A 242 30.45 -1.97 -10.35
C ASP A 242 29.35 -1.17 -9.63
N LEU A 243 29.68 -0.62 -8.45
CA LEU A 243 28.79 0.28 -7.71
C LEU A 243 28.47 1.55 -8.51
N ARG A 244 29.48 2.22 -9.08
CA ARG A 244 29.29 3.46 -9.85
C ARG A 244 28.39 3.24 -11.06
N HIS A 245 28.63 2.18 -11.84
CA HIS A 245 27.79 1.89 -13.00
C HIS A 245 26.39 1.43 -12.58
N GLY A 246 26.28 0.53 -11.60
CA GLY A 246 24.99 0.03 -11.10
C GLY A 246 24.11 1.13 -10.53
N THR A 247 24.65 2.00 -9.69
CA THR A 247 23.92 3.15 -9.10
C THR A 247 23.51 4.19 -10.15
N SER A 248 24.28 4.34 -11.23
CA SER A 248 23.97 5.29 -12.31
C SER A 248 22.77 4.88 -13.17
N VAL A 249 22.36 3.60 -13.14
CA VAL A 249 21.23 3.06 -13.91
C VAL A 249 20.09 2.51 -13.03
N MET A 250 20.12 2.79 -11.72
CA MET A 250 19.10 2.28 -10.79
C MET A 250 17.69 2.73 -11.13
N ASP A 251 17.53 3.97 -11.59
CA ASP A 251 16.26 4.51 -12.08
C ASP A 251 15.71 3.67 -13.24
N LEU A 252 16.57 3.29 -14.19
CA LEU A 252 16.21 2.41 -15.30
C LEU A 252 15.87 1.00 -14.81
N ILE A 253 16.61 0.44 -13.84
CA ILE A 253 16.29 -0.88 -13.27
C ILE A 253 14.88 -0.86 -12.64
N TYR A 254 14.54 0.20 -11.89
CA TYR A 254 13.20 0.36 -11.32
C TYR A 254 12.13 0.56 -12.40
N GLU A 255 12.41 1.38 -13.42
CA GLU A 255 11.48 1.63 -14.53
C GLU A 255 11.21 0.34 -15.33
N GLN A 256 12.23 -0.50 -15.51
CA GLN A 256 12.13 -1.74 -16.28
C GLN A 256 11.59 -2.93 -15.48
N SER A 257 11.30 -2.74 -14.18
CA SER A 257 10.75 -3.78 -13.31
C SER A 257 9.23 -3.94 -13.52
N ILE A 258 8.74 -5.18 -13.49
CA ILE A 258 7.29 -5.50 -13.55
C ILE A 258 6.56 -4.97 -12.31
N LEU A 259 7.23 -5.06 -11.16
CA LEU A 259 6.75 -4.69 -9.85
C LEU A 259 7.97 -4.32 -8.99
N CYS A 260 7.79 -3.39 -8.06
CA CYS A 260 8.76 -3.10 -7.02
C CYS A 260 8.14 -3.47 -5.64
N ILE A 261 8.93 -3.74 -4.57
CA ILE A 261 8.45 -4.20 -3.23
C ILE A 261 8.90 -3.25 -2.09
N VAL A 262 8.03 -2.67 -1.19
CA VAL A 262 8.36 -1.58 -0.20
C VAL A 262 8.24 -2.02 1.22
N ALA A 263 9.36 -1.87 1.89
CA ALA A 263 9.56 -1.98 3.31
C ALA A 263 9.37 -0.62 4.00
N ALA A 264 8.31 0.11 3.69
CA ALA A 264 8.12 1.50 4.16
C ALA A 264 7.92 1.55 5.66
N GLY A 265 7.24 0.53 6.19
CA GLY A 265 7.00 0.40 7.62
C GLY A 265 8.18 -0.19 8.38
N GLY A 266 9.30 -0.49 7.71
CA GLY A 266 10.52 -1.03 8.32
C GLY A 266 11.49 0.08 8.74
N LYS A 267 12.22 -0.15 9.84
CA LYS A 267 13.27 0.77 10.30
C LYS A 267 14.64 0.45 9.69
N ASP A 268 14.85 -0.80 9.32
CA ASP A 268 16.10 -1.33 8.77
C ASP A 268 15.84 -2.58 7.90
N ALA A 269 16.91 -3.17 7.37
CA ALA A 269 16.87 -4.33 6.48
C ALA A 269 16.38 -5.64 7.16
N ASN A 270 16.34 -5.68 8.50
CA ASN A 270 15.89 -6.82 9.29
C ASN A 270 14.45 -6.67 9.81
N ALA A 271 13.77 -5.55 9.51
CA ALA A 271 12.39 -5.31 9.94
C ALA A 271 11.38 -6.31 9.34
N GLY A 272 11.66 -6.86 8.15
CA GLY A 272 10.76 -7.74 7.42
C GLY A 272 9.61 -7.02 6.72
N LEU A 273 8.83 -7.77 5.95
CA LEU A 273 7.69 -7.26 5.19
C LEU A 273 6.36 -7.72 5.79
N ARG A 274 5.53 -6.73 6.13
CA ARG A 274 4.23 -6.97 6.78
C ARG A 274 3.26 -7.68 5.85
N GLY A 275 2.73 -8.82 6.32
CA GLY A 275 1.83 -9.67 5.56
C GLY A 275 2.52 -10.63 4.57
N ALA A 276 3.86 -10.63 4.49
CA ALA A 276 4.61 -11.61 3.70
C ALA A 276 4.42 -13.05 4.21
N GLY A 277 4.36 -13.22 5.54
CA GLY A 277 4.15 -14.51 6.19
C GLY A 277 2.98 -14.47 7.18
N PRO A 278 2.50 -15.64 7.64
CA PRO A 278 1.46 -15.71 8.67
C PRO A 278 1.89 -14.93 9.92
N GLY A 279 1.02 -14.04 10.39
CA GLY A 279 1.28 -13.23 11.59
C GLY A 279 2.18 -12.01 11.40
N SER A 280 2.83 -11.83 10.23
CA SER A 280 3.79 -10.72 10.05
C SER A 280 3.16 -9.34 9.87
N ARG A 281 1.83 -9.25 9.68
CA ARG A 281 1.15 -7.96 9.47
C ARG A 281 1.08 -7.11 10.73
N GLY A 282 1.05 -7.71 11.93
CA GLY A 282 1.12 -7.04 13.23
C GLY A 282 0.05 -5.98 13.54
N THR A 283 -0.85 -5.64 12.60
CA THR A 283 -1.87 -4.59 12.76
C THR A 283 -3.22 -5.12 12.30
N SER A 284 -4.24 -4.97 13.15
CA SER A 284 -5.60 -5.38 12.85
C SER A 284 -6.43 -4.14 12.52
N GLN A 285 -6.90 -4.04 11.28
CA GLN A 285 -7.78 -2.96 10.84
C GLN A 285 -8.97 -2.82 11.82
N ALA A 286 -9.25 -1.59 12.25
CA ALA A 286 -10.41 -1.30 13.09
C ALA A 286 -11.68 -1.35 12.23
N ILE A 287 -12.64 -2.16 12.65
CA ILE A 287 -13.86 -2.48 11.91
C ILE A 287 -15.02 -2.37 12.86
N ALA A 288 -16.12 -1.76 12.43
CA ALA A 288 -17.40 -1.86 13.11
C ALA A 288 -18.41 -2.60 12.25
N GLU A 289 -19.12 -3.53 12.86
CA GLU A 289 -20.32 -4.11 12.30
C GLU A 289 -21.50 -3.19 12.69
N ILE A 290 -22.06 -2.51 11.69
CA ILE A 290 -23.13 -1.53 11.88
C ILE A 290 -24.48 -2.24 11.88
N GLU A 291 -24.65 -3.16 10.93
CA GLU A 291 -25.78 -4.08 10.81
C GLU A 291 -25.26 -5.43 10.25
N PRO A 292 -26.04 -6.52 10.35
CA PRO A 292 -25.67 -7.79 9.74
C PRO A 292 -25.39 -7.63 8.24
N GLY A 293 -24.15 -7.94 7.83
CA GLY A 293 -23.69 -7.77 6.45
C GLY A 293 -23.16 -6.37 6.10
N LEU A 294 -23.30 -5.38 7.00
CA LEU A 294 -22.80 -4.03 6.83
C LEU A 294 -21.64 -3.72 7.78
N ARG A 295 -20.43 -3.59 7.22
CA ARG A 295 -19.24 -3.25 7.98
C ARG A 295 -18.60 -1.96 7.48
N LEU A 296 -18.14 -1.15 8.42
CA LEU A 296 -17.29 0.01 8.17
C LEU A 296 -15.89 -0.26 8.71
N ALA A 297 -14.86 0.18 8.01
CA ALA A 297 -13.48 0.08 8.47
C ALA A 297 -12.75 1.40 8.34
N VAL A 298 -11.81 1.62 9.26
CA VAL A 298 -10.88 2.74 9.18
C VAL A 298 -9.84 2.45 8.10
N TYR A 299 -9.65 3.42 7.22
CA TYR A 299 -8.60 3.48 6.23
C TYR A 299 -7.83 4.78 6.41
N THR A 300 -6.52 4.65 6.62
CA THR A 300 -5.60 5.78 6.68
C THR A 300 -4.89 5.88 5.35
N ASP A 301 -4.91 7.06 4.75
CA ASP A 301 -4.24 7.28 3.48
C ASP A 301 -2.73 6.91 3.59
N PRO A 302 -2.18 6.16 2.61
CA PRO A 302 -0.78 5.76 2.64
C PRO A 302 0.19 6.93 2.77
N CYS A 303 -0.07 8.10 2.19
CA CYS A 303 0.82 9.26 2.29
C CYS A 303 1.01 9.69 3.75
N HIS A 304 -0.07 9.70 4.54
CA HIS A 304 0.00 9.97 5.97
C HIS A 304 0.72 8.86 6.76
N LEU A 305 0.59 7.60 6.34
CA LEU A 305 1.33 6.49 6.95
C LEU A 305 2.83 6.52 6.62
N LEU A 306 3.20 7.08 5.46
CA LEU A 306 4.56 7.17 4.98
C LEU A 306 5.30 8.38 5.52
N GLN A 307 4.61 9.47 5.86
CA GLN A 307 5.20 10.76 6.19
C GLN A 307 6.36 10.69 7.20
N ASP A 308 6.17 9.94 8.29
CA ASP A 308 7.14 9.80 9.40
C ASP A 308 8.03 8.55 9.30
N THR A 309 8.00 7.86 8.17
CA THR A 309 8.80 6.65 7.98
C THR A 309 10.25 6.96 7.63
N VAL A 310 11.16 6.06 8.00
CA VAL A 310 12.56 6.09 7.54
C VAL A 310 12.65 6.08 6.02
N TYR A 311 11.68 5.46 5.35
CA TYR A 311 11.55 5.51 3.90
C TYR A 311 11.44 6.96 3.42
N ASN A 312 10.49 7.74 3.94
CA ASN A 312 10.24 9.10 3.47
C ASN A 312 11.36 10.11 3.79
N SER A 313 12.28 9.78 4.71
CA SER A 313 13.49 10.61 4.94
C SER A 313 14.62 10.36 3.93
N ARG A 314 14.51 9.36 3.04
CA ARG A 314 15.58 9.01 2.09
C ARG A 314 15.49 9.83 0.82
N GLY A 315 16.59 10.46 0.41
CA GLY A 315 16.63 11.40 -0.72
C GLY A 315 16.22 10.82 -2.08
N TRP A 316 16.31 9.50 -2.27
CA TRP A 316 15.92 8.84 -3.52
C TRP A 316 14.42 8.51 -3.61
N THR A 317 13.63 8.66 -2.54
CA THR A 317 12.17 8.49 -2.63
C THR A 317 11.56 9.47 -3.63
N ASN A 318 12.11 10.69 -3.72
CA ASN A 318 11.79 11.68 -4.76
C ASN A 318 11.99 11.17 -6.19
N LYS A 319 12.98 10.29 -6.45
CA LYS A 319 13.24 9.76 -7.80
C LYS A 319 12.16 8.77 -8.25
N LEU A 320 11.60 7.95 -7.35
CA LEU A 320 10.44 7.11 -7.67
C LEU A 320 9.15 7.92 -7.90
N TYR A 321 9.02 9.09 -7.27
CA TYR A 321 7.90 10.01 -7.56
C TYR A 321 8.04 10.69 -8.93
N HIS A 322 9.26 10.87 -9.45
CA HIS A 322 9.53 11.57 -10.72
C HIS A 322 9.67 10.66 -11.96
N ALA A 323 9.72 9.34 -11.80
CA ALA A 323 9.63 8.40 -12.93
C ALA A 323 8.18 8.35 -13.47
N ASP A 324 7.76 9.40 -14.19
CA ASP A 324 6.61 9.63 -15.11
C ASP A 324 5.29 8.81 -15.00
N HIS A 325 5.00 8.20 -13.86
CA HIS A 325 3.80 7.38 -13.66
C HIS A 325 3.13 7.58 -12.29
N PHE A 326 3.48 8.65 -11.58
CA PHE A 326 2.79 9.11 -10.38
C PHE A 326 1.68 10.11 -10.73
N VAL A 327 0.66 9.64 -11.45
CA VAL A 327 -0.66 10.29 -11.44
C VAL A 327 -1.54 9.46 -10.53
N SER A 328 -2.17 10.10 -9.55
CA SER A 328 -3.17 9.49 -8.68
C SER A 328 -4.39 9.05 -9.52
N SER A 329 -4.29 7.89 -10.14
CA SER A 329 -5.40 7.18 -10.77
C SER A 329 -5.25 5.68 -10.49
N THR A 330 -5.54 5.30 -9.25
CA THR A 330 -6.05 3.98 -8.84
C THR A 330 -5.34 2.68 -9.27
N THR A 331 -4.21 2.70 -9.99
CA THR A 331 -3.76 1.46 -10.68
C THR A 331 -2.25 1.30 -10.85
N LYS A 332 -1.44 1.80 -9.90
CA LYS A 332 -0.04 1.36 -9.74
C LYS A 332 0.27 1.25 -8.24
N TYR A 333 0.23 0.02 -7.73
CA TYR A 333 0.60 -0.23 -6.33
C TYR A 333 2.11 -0.41 -6.25
N THR A 334 2.79 0.70 -5.94
CA THR A 334 4.20 0.68 -5.59
C THR A 334 4.34 0.00 -4.24
N PHE A 335 4.93 -1.19 -4.28
CA PHE A 335 5.79 -1.60 -3.21
C PHE A 335 7.26 -1.10 -3.69
N ALA A 336 8.22 -0.63 -2.88
CA ALA A 336 9.59 0.00 -2.95
C ALA A 336 10.62 -0.18 -1.74
N ALA A 337 11.69 -0.99 -1.82
CA ALA A 337 12.71 -1.14 -0.77
C ALA A 337 14.06 -1.41 -1.41
N PRO A 338 15.03 -0.52 -1.19
CA PRO A 338 16.43 -0.85 -1.12
C PRO A 338 16.96 -0.62 0.30
N ALA A 339 17.70 -1.61 0.78
CA ALA A 339 18.46 -1.56 2.01
C ALA A 339 19.88 -1.11 1.66
N GLU A 340 20.23 0.15 1.93
CA GLU A 340 21.63 0.57 1.93
C GLU A 340 22.19 0.65 3.35
N TYR A 341 23.32 -0.02 3.50
CA TYR A 341 24.32 0.20 4.54
C TYR A 341 25.08 1.48 4.21
N THR A 342 24.99 2.49 5.08
CA THR A 342 25.95 3.59 5.09
C THR A 342 27.01 3.26 6.14
N LEU A 343 28.21 2.88 5.71
CA LEU A 343 29.39 2.90 6.57
C LEU A 343 29.64 4.36 6.95
N ARG A 344 29.42 4.69 8.23
CA ARG A 344 30.02 5.89 8.83
C ARG A 344 31.53 5.65 8.90
N GLN A 345 32.28 6.69 8.52
CA GLN A 345 33.74 6.78 8.59
C GLN A 345 34.30 6.39 9.95
#